data_AF-A0A2V6WVW0-F1
#
_entry.id   AF-A0A2V6WVW0-F1
#
_cell.length_a   1.000
_cell.length_b   1.000
_cell.length_c   1.000
_cell.angle_alpha   90.00
_cell.angle_beta   90.00
_cell.angle_gamma   90.00
#
_symmetry.space_group_name_H-M   'P 1'
#
loop_
_entity.id
_entity.type
_entity.pdbx_description
1 polymer ?
#
loop_
_entity_poly.entity_id
_entity_poly.type
_entity_poly.pdbx_seq_one_letter_code
_entity_poly.pdbx_strand_id
1 'polypeptide(L)'
;ERQPETTGYKSVVSIATETSDGRKITAGTVFDGQPRIVRLRDLDIEFAPEGYILVLSYEDRPGMVGRIGSILGRENVNIASMHVGRRIKRGRAIVVLILDENLTSAQVTEVAGAVDADFARLVRLP
;
A
#
# COMPACT_ATOMS: atom_id res chain seq x y z
N GLU A 1 -1.40 -0.67 -24.83
CA GLU A 1 -0.02 -0.71 -25.37
C GLU A 1 0.91 -1.40 -24.36
N ARG A 2 1.83 -2.26 -24.82
CA ARG A 2 2.95 -2.74 -23.99
C ARG A 2 4.04 -1.67 -24.02
N GLN A 3 4.34 -1.04 -22.89
CA GLN A 3 5.57 -0.26 -22.73
C GLN A 3 6.73 -1.20 -22.40
N PRO A 4 7.87 -1.12 -23.12
CA PRO A 4 9.07 -1.86 -22.75
C PRO A 4 9.88 -1.01 -21.77
N GLU A 5 10.12 -1.52 -20.57
CA GLU A 5 11.31 -1.19 -19.76
C GLU A 5 11.39 -2.26 -18.66
N THR A 6 12.57 -2.88 -18.55
CA THR A 6 12.83 -4.16 -17.90
C THR A 6 12.49 -4.16 -16.41
N THR A 7 11.23 -4.47 -16.08
CA THR A 7 10.90 -5.02 -14.78
C THR A 7 11.59 -6.39 -14.69
N GLY A 8 12.31 -6.71 -13.62
CA GLY A 8 12.99 -8.01 -13.45
C GLY A 8 12.08 -9.24 -13.46
N TYR A 9 10.78 -9.07 -13.71
CA TYR A 9 9.77 -10.11 -13.82
C TYR A 9 9.55 -10.52 -15.27
N LYS A 10 9.35 -11.82 -15.50
CA LYS A 10 9.12 -12.41 -16.84
C LYS A 10 7.86 -11.88 -17.52
N SER A 11 6.84 -11.53 -16.74
CA SER A 11 5.56 -10.99 -17.21
C SER A 11 5.04 -9.97 -16.22
N VAL A 12 4.37 -8.92 -16.71
CA VAL A 12 3.70 -7.92 -15.88
C VAL A 12 2.39 -7.52 -16.57
N VAL A 13 1.32 -7.39 -15.77
CA VAL A 13 0.05 -6.80 -16.19
C VAL A 13 -0.10 -5.46 -15.46
N SER A 14 -0.49 -4.41 -16.18
CA SER A 14 -0.72 -3.09 -15.59
C SER A 14 -2.11 -2.57 -15.93
N ILE A 15 -2.72 -1.90 -14.96
CA ILE A 15 -3.97 -1.18 -15.10
C ILE A 15 -3.67 0.28 -14.80
N ALA A 16 -4.05 1.16 -15.72
CA ALA A 16 -3.98 2.60 -15.52
C ALA A 16 -5.40 3.16 -15.45
N THR A 17 -5.65 4.01 -14.46
CA THR A 17 -6.87 4.82 -14.38
C THR A 17 -6.49 6.28 -14.58
N GLU A 18 -7.32 7.00 -15.32
CA GLU A 18 -7.16 8.42 -15.60
C GLU A 18 -8.40 9.14 -15.08
N THR A 19 -8.19 10.09 -14.16
CA THR A 19 -9.25 10.92 -13.59
C THR A 19 -8.83 12.39 -13.64
N SER A 20 -9.73 13.30 -13.24
CA SER A 20 -9.40 14.71 -13.03
C SER A 20 -8.22 14.93 -12.07
N ASP A 21 -8.00 13.98 -11.15
CA ASP A 21 -6.94 14.03 -10.14
C ASP A 21 -5.62 13.42 -10.64
N GLY A 22 -5.56 13.07 -11.92
CA GLY A 22 -4.38 12.54 -12.61
C GLY A 22 -4.43 11.03 -12.86
N ARG A 23 -3.31 10.53 -13.39
CA ARG A 23 -3.14 9.13 -13.79
C ARG A 23 -2.59 8.30 -12.63
N LYS A 24 -3.24 7.18 -12.33
CA LYS A 24 -2.79 6.20 -11.33
C LYS A 24 -2.57 4.85 -12.02
N ILE A 25 -1.45 4.20 -11.71
CA ILE A 25 -1.08 2.91 -12.30
C ILE A 25 -0.97 1.88 -11.18
N THR A 26 -1.48 0.68 -11.38
CA THR A 26 -1.18 -0.48 -10.54
C THR A 26 -0.67 -1.58 -11.46
N ALA A 27 0.43 -2.23 -11.10
CA ALA A 27 0.95 -3.35 -11.85
C ALA A 27 1.18 -4.57 -10.97
N GLY A 28 0.95 -5.75 -11.54
CA GLY A 28 1.13 -7.03 -10.89
C GLY A 28 1.77 -8.06 -11.80
N THR A 29 2.25 -9.13 -11.18
CA THR A 29 2.87 -10.28 -11.83
C THR A 29 2.47 -11.56 -11.11
N VAL A 30 2.83 -12.71 -11.68
CA VAL A 30 2.82 -14.00 -10.99
C VAL A 30 4.28 -14.42 -10.83
N PHE A 31 4.71 -14.56 -9.58
CA PHE A 31 6.05 -15.02 -9.22
C PHE A 31 5.94 -16.30 -8.39
N ASP A 32 6.58 -17.37 -8.85
CA ASP A 32 6.51 -18.70 -8.23
C ASP A 32 5.08 -19.21 -7.97
N GLY A 33 4.20 -19.01 -8.97
CA GLY A 33 2.79 -19.39 -8.89
C GLY A 33 1.91 -18.48 -8.02
N GLN A 34 2.48 -17.46 -7.37
CA GLN A 34 1.76 -16.55 -6.48
C GLN A 34 1.59 -15.15 -7.08
N PRO A 35 0.39 -14.53 -6.97
CA PRO A 35 0.18 -13.17 -7.43
C PRO A 35 0.97 -12.18 -6.58
N ARG A 36 1.57 -11.18 -7.24
CA ARG A 36 2.28 -10.07 -6.59
C ARG A 36 1.85 -8.75 -7.21
N ILE A 37 1.52 -7.77 -6.39
CA ILE A 37 1.58 -6.37 -6.81
C ILE A 37 3.04 -5.98 -6.80
N VAL A 38 3.51 -5.33 -7.87
CA VAL A 38 4.91 -4.90 -8.04
C VAL A 38 5.04 -3.39 -8.27
N ARG A 39 3.92 -2.72 -8.50
CA ARG A 39 3.87 -1.26 -8.63
C ARG A 39 2.53 -0.73 -8.15
N LEU A 40 2.59 0.34 -7.37
CA LEU A 40 1.42 1.11 -6.96
C LEU A 40 1.70 2.59 -7.19
N ARG A 41 0.88 3.21 -8.03
CA ARG A 41 1.12 4.51 -8.65
C ARG A 41 2.46 4.54 -9.38
N ASP A 42 3.37 5.35 -8.88
CA ASP A 42 4.69 5.66 -9.39
C ASP A 42 5.81 5.04 -8.52
N LEU A 43 5.44 4.14 -7.61
CA LEU A 43 6.35 3.50 -6.66
C LEU A 43 6.44 2.01 -6.94
N ASP A 44 7.67 1.50 -6.99
CA ASP A 44 7.93 0.06 -7.00
C ASP A 44 7.73 -0.47 -5.57
N ILE A 45 6.78 -1.40 -5.43
CA ILE A 45 6.38 -1.98 -4.15
C ILE A 45 5.92 -3.42 -4.40
N GLU A 46 6.46 -4.36 -3.65
CA GLU A 46 6.18 -5.79 -3.84
C GLU A 46 5.42 -6.38 -2.66
N PHE A 47 4.19 -6.87 -2.87
CA PHE A 47 3.41 -7.57 -1.83
C PHE A 47 2.40 -8.54 -2.44
N ALA A 48 1.94 -9.53 -1.65
CA ALA A 48 0.85 -10.42 -2.04
C ALA A 48 -0.50 -9.70 -1.83
N PRO A 49 -1.37 -9.62 -2.85
CA PRO A 49 -2.66 -8.94 -2.74
C PRO A 49 -3.73 -9.83 -2.11
N GLU A 50 -3.54 -10.20 -0.84
CA GLU A 50 -4.43 -11.10 -0.07
C GLU A 50 -4.82 -10.44 1.26
N GLY A 51 -6.00 -10.79 1.78
CA GLY A 51 -6.42 -10.42 3.13
C GLY A 51 -6.88 -8.97 3.27
N TYR A 52 -6.76 -8.43 4.49
CA TYR A 52 -7.11 -7.03 4.78
C TYR A 52 -5.92 -6.12 4.47
N ILE A 53 -6.05 -5.29 3.45
CA ILE A 53 -4.97 -4.44 2.95
C ILE A 53 -5.30 -2.99 3.26
N LEU A 54 -4.57 -2.39 4.20
CA LEU A 54 -4.64 -0.96 4.48
C LEU A 54 -3.56 -0.22 3.70
N VAL A 55 -3.98 0.62 2.76
CA VAL A 55 -3.11 1.50 1.97
C VAL A 55 -3.18 2.91 2.53
N LEU A 56 -2.03 3.45 2.95
CA LEU A 56 -1.85 4.79 3.45
C LEU A 56 -0.90 5.57 2.54
N SER A 57 -1.11 6.87 2.41
CA SER A 57 -0.10 7.80 1.88
C SER A 57 0.09 8.94 2.88
N TYR A 58 1.34 9.24 3.21
CA TYR A 58 1.71 10.30 4.15
C TYR A 58 3.18 10.73 3.96
N GLU A 59 3.59 11.80 4.61
CA GLU A 59 4.99 12.24 4.66
C GLU A 59 5.80 11.40 5.67
N ASP A 60 6.84 10.72 5.19
CA ASP A 60 7.61 9.76 5.99
C ASP A 60 8.54 10.47 6.99
N ARG A 61 8.03 10.63 8.21
CA ARG A 61 8.69 11.32 9.33
C ARG A 61 8.98 10.32 10.46
N PRO A 62 10.00 10.55 11.31
CA PRO A 62 10.26 9.68 12.45
C PRO A 62 9.01 9.49 13.32
N GLY A 63 8.73 8.24 13.69
CA GLY A 63 7.62 7.86 14.58
C GLY A 63 6.29 7.50 13.90
N MET A 64 6.14 7.68 12.58
CA MET A 64 4.86 7.38 11.89
C MET A 64 4.43 5.91 12.05
N VAL A 65 5.34 4.97 11.77
CA VAL A 65 5.07 3.52 11.93
C VAL A 65 4.71 3.17 13.37
N GLY A 66 5.38 3.77 14.35
CA GLY A 66 5.09 3.55 15.77
C GLY A 66 3.67 3.99 16.15
N ARG A 67 3.23 5.15 15.68
CA ARG A 67 1.85 5.64 15.91
C ARG A 67 0.80 4.69 15.34
N ILE A 68 1.00 4.23 14.10
CA ILE A 68 0.13 3.27 13.45
C ILE A 68 0.08 1.97 14.28
N GLY A 69 1.24 1.42 14.63
CA GLY A 69 1.33 0.19 15.42
C GLY A 69 0.67 0.30 16.79
N SER A 70 0.81 1.44 17.47
CA SER A 70 0.15 1.67 18.76
C SER A 70 -1.38 1.67 18.65
N ILE A 71 -1.94 2.28 17.60
CA ILE A 71 -3.39 2.29 17.37
C ILE A 71 -3.85 0.86 17.06
N LEU A 72 -3.25 0.21 16.07
CA LEU A 72 -3.64 -1.16 15.68
C LEU A 72 -3.51 -2.14 16.86
N GLY A 73 -2.45 -2.03 17.66
CA GLY A 73 -2.27 -2.85 18.86
C GLY A 73 -3.34 -2.62 19.92
N ARG A 74 -3.78 -1.37 20.14
CA ARG A 74 -4.89 -1.07 21.06
C ARG A 74 -6.22 -1.64 20.55
N GLU A 75 -6.41 -1.63 19.23
CA GLU A 75 -7.57 -2.23 18.57
C GLU A 75 -7.47 -3.76 18.43
N ASN A 76 -6.40 -4.38 18.95
CA ASN A 76 -6.10 -5.81 18.86
C ASN A 76 -6.09 -6.32 17.40
N VAL A 77 -5.43 -5.56 16.52
CA VAL A 77 -5.23 -5.88 15.11
C VAL A 77 -3.75 -6.12 14.83
N ASN A 78 -3.42 -7.30 14.33
CA ASN A 78 -2.05 -7.67 13.99
C ASN A 78 -1.67 -7.22 12.58
N ILE A 79 -0.37 -6.94 12.37
CA ILE A 79 0.20 -6.61 11.07
C ILE A 79 0.96 -7.83 10.55
N ALA A 80 0.39 -8.55 9.60
CA ALA A 80 1.01 -9.69 8.96
C ALA A 80 2.25 -9.29 8.14
N SER A 81 2.18 -8.14 7.44
CA SER A 81 3.31 -7.58 6.71
C SER A 81 3.15 -6.09 6.45
N MET A 82 4.28 -5.41 6.22
CA MET A 82 4.35 -3.97 5.96
C MET A 82 5.29 -3.71 4.80
N HIS A 83 4.82 -2.93 3.83
CA HIS A 83 5.57 -2.54 2.64
C HIS A 83 5.54 -1.03 2.50
N VAL A 84 6.70 -0.42 2.24
CA VAL A 84 6.84 1.04 2.14
C VAL A 84 7.49 1.38 0.80
N GLY A 85 6.76 2.08 -0.05
CA GLY A 85 7.27 2.71 -1.26
C GLY A 85 7.51 4.20 -1.00
N ARG A 86 8.66 4.75 -1.40
CA ARG A 86 8.94 6.20 -1.39
C ARG A 86 9.98 6.54 -2.46
N ARG A 87 9.85 7.71 -3.09
CA ARG A 87 10.83 8.17 -4.09
C ARG A 87 12.14 8.67 -3.48
N ILE A 88 12.02 9.40 -2.37
CA ILE A 88 13.16 10.02 -1.67
C ILE A 88 13.04 9.75 -0.17
N LYS A 89 14.19 9.69 0.50
CA LYS A 89 14.25 9.58 1.95
C LYS A 89 13.51 10.78 2.58
N ARG A 90 12.60 10.50 3.52
CA ARG A 90 11.75 11.50 4.21
C ARG A 90 10.81 12.29 3.29
N GLY A 91 10.49 11.76 2.10
CA GLY A 91 9.46 12.31 1.23
C GLY A 91 8.10 11.67 1.47
N ARG A 92 7.16 11.94 0.55
CA ARG A 92 5.89 11.22 0.51
C ARG A 92 6.13 9.73 0.28
N ALA A 93 5.46 8.92 1.10
CA ALA A 93 5.47 7.48 1.04
C ALA A 93 4.06 6.94 0.77
N ILE A 94 4.00 5.76 0.18
CA ILE A 94 2.84 4.87 0.25
C ILE A 94 3.23 3.71 1.16
N VAL A 95 2.38 3.44 2.14
CA VAL A 95 2.53 2.31 3.05
C VAL A 95 1.37 1.35 2.81
N VAL A 96 1.69 0.08 2.63
CA VAL A 96 0.74 -1.00 2.51
C VAL A 96 0.92 -1.92 3.70
N LEU A 97 -0.13 -2.09 4.48
CA LEU A 97 -0.18 -3.04 5.59
C LEU A 97 -1.13 -4.16 5.22
N ILE A 98 -0.68 -5.40 5.39
CA ILE A 98 -1.55 -6.56 5.40
C ILE A 98 -1.87 -6.86 6.86
N LEU A 99 -3.15 -6.89 7.18
CA LEU A 99 -3.69 -7.06 8.53
C LEU A 99 -4.39 -8.41 8.63
N ASP A 100 -4.33 -9.02 9.80
CA ASP A 100 -5.03 -10.28 10.08
C ASP A 100 -6.55 -10.03 10.28
N GLU A 101 -6.89 -8.87 10.86
CA GLU A 101 -8.26 -8.46 11.15
C GLU A 101 -8.72 -7.24 10.34
N ASN A 102 -10.05 -7.09 10.25
CA ASN A 102 -10.68 -5.94 9.61
C ASN A 102 -10.57 -4.69 10.50
N LEU A 103 -10.62 -3.51 9.88
CA LEU A 103 -10.83 -2.24 10.59
C LEU A 103 -12.20 -1.66 10.23
N THR A 104 -12.84 -1.06 11.22
CA THR A 104 -14.00 -0.19 11.01
C THR A 104 -13.57 1.13 10.34
N SER A 105 -14.51 1.82 9.69
CA SER A 105 -14.24 3.13 9.08
C SER A 105 -13.71 4.15 10.09
N ALA A 106 -14.16 4.07 11.35
CA ALA A 106 -13.68 4.94 12.43
C ALA A 106 -12.20 4.67 12.74
N GLN A 107 -11.81 3.39 12.87
CA GLN A 107 -10.42 3.00 13.11
C GLN A 107 -9.50 3.38 11.94
N VAL A 108 -9.95 3.20 10.69
CA VAL A 108 -9.19 3.66 9.51
C VAL A 108 -8.99 5.18 9.56
N THR A 109 -10.02 5.93 9.93
CA THR A 109 -9.95 7.40 10.07
C THR A 109 -9.00 7.82 11.18
N GLU A 110 -9.00 7.11 12.32
CA GLU A 110 -8.07 7.37 13.41
C GLU A 110 -6.61 7.12 12.99
N VAL A 111 -6.33 5.99 12.36
CA VAL A 111 -4.98 5.66 11.85
C VAL A 111 -4.53 6.72 10.84
N ALA A 112 -5.41 7.13 9.92
CA ALA A 112 -5.12 8.16 8.93
C ALA A 112 -4.78 9.52 9.60
N GLY A 113 -5.58 9.93 10.58
CA GLY A 113 -5.37 11.18 11.32
C GLY A 113 -4.08 11.20 12.12
N ALA A 114 -3.67 10.07 12.72
CA ALA A 114 -2.46 10.00 13.54
C ALA A 114 -1.15 10.26 12.79
N VAL A 115 -1.16 10.09 11.47
CA VAL A 115 -0.01 10.28 10.58
C VAL A 115 -0.21 11.39 9.54
N ASP A 116 -1.28 12.18 9.65
CA ASP A 116 -1.68 13.20 8.68
C ASP A 116 -1.75 12.64 7.24
N ALA A 117 -2.39 11.48 7.06
CA ALA A 117 -2.45 10.81 5.76
C ALA A 117 -3.31 11.59 4.75
N ASP A 118 -2.79 11.80 3.55
CA ASP A 118 -3.55 12.36 2.42
C ASP A 118 -4.39 11.31 1.70
N PHE A 119 -4.13 10.03 1.96
CA PHE A 119 -4.92 8.92 1.46
C PHE A 119 -4.92 7.76 2.46
N ALA A 120 -6.09 7.21 2.74
CA ALA A 120 -6.25 5.99 3.52
C ALA A 120 -7.40 5.15 2.97
N ARG A 121 -7.14 3.88 2.66
CA ARG A 121 -8.18 2.95 2.22
C ARG A 121 -7.89 1.53 2.66
N LEU A 122 -8.87 0.92 3.31
CA LEU A 122 -8.90 -0.51 3.58
C LEU A 122 -9.59 -1.22 2.41
N VAL A 123 -8.97 -2.30 1.92
CA VAL A 123 -9.51 -3.17 0.88
C VAL A 123 -9.41 -4.61 1.37
N ARG A 124 -10.46 -5.40 1.17
CA ARG A 124 -10.42 -6.86 1.38
C ARG A 124 -10.25 -7.55 0.05
N LEU A 125 -9.20 -8.35 -0.09
CA LEU A 125 -8.99 -9.25 -1.21
C LEU A 125 -9.17 -10.70 -0.74
N PRO A 126 -9.53 -11.63 -1.65
CA PRO A 126 -9.72 -13.04 -1.33
C PRO A 126 -8.48 -13.66 -0.71
#